data_AF-A0A2D0KL22-F1
#
_entry.id   AF-A0A2D0KL22-F1
#
_cell.length_a   1.000
_cell.length_b   1.000
_cell.length_c   1.000
_cell.angle_alpha   90.00
_cell.angle_beta   90.00
_cell.angle_gamma   90.00
#
_symmetry.space_group_name_H-M   'P 1'
#
loop_
_entity.id
_entity.type
_entity.pdbx_description
1 polymer ?
#
loop_
_entity_poly.entity_id
_entity_poly.type
_entity_poly.pdbx_seq_one_letter_code
_entity_poly.pdbx_strand_id
1 'polypeptide(L)'
;MSAYKPPELLVKSTIFNSKDNIFEKITCLGGLPQIVSNDPVRLKKVRNKIIRDLGVLIHYARMSYPKVNCEIYALSAKDDLLASENEMKLWCNYTNKGFRKILFDGDHFYFRDKSKEVAKLIL
;
A
#
# COMPACT_ATOMS: atom_id res chain seq x y z
N MET A 1 -3.91 2.29 4.76
CA MET A 1 -3.10 1.74 3.64
C MET A 1 -1.77 1.29 4.21
N SER A 2 -1.17 0.26 3.61
CA SER A 2 0.10 -0.35 4.04
C SER A 2 1.28 0.21 3.21
N ALA A 3 2.24 -0.64 2.82
CA ALA A 3 3.28 -0.38 1.83
C ALA A 3 2.69 0.05 0.49
N TYR A 4 3.40 0.92 -0.23
CA TYR A 4 2.97 1.38 -1.54
C TYR A 4 4.15 1.75 -2.43
N LYS A 5 4.01 1.46 -3.72
CA LYS A 5 5.04 1.67 -4.74
C LYS A 5 5.41 3.15 -4.86
N PRO A 6 6.63 3.47 -5.35
CA PRO A 6 7.01 4.85 -5.59
C PRO A 6 6.14 5.53 -6.66
N PRO A 7 6.08 6.88 -6.66
CA PRO A 7 5.13 7.64 -7.46
C PRO A 7 5.09 7.33 -8.96
N GLU A 8 6.24 7.02 -9.58
CA GLU A 8 6.35 6.65 -11.00
C GLU A 8 5.58 5.37 -11.38
N LEU A 9 5.36 4.47 -10.43
CA LEU A 9 4.64 3.22 -10.64
C LEU A 9 3.14 3.33 -10.35
N LEU A 10 2.70 4.42 -9.71
CA LEU A 10 1.30 4.65 -9.35
C LEU A 10 0.42 4.84 -10.59
N VAL A 11 0.95 5.54 -11.58
CA VAL A 11 0.31 5.86 -12.86
C VAL A 11 -0.10 4.60 -13.64
N LYS A 12 0.47 3.43 -13.31
CA LYS A 12 0.22 2.16 -14.02
C LYS A 12 -0.63 1.15 -13.24
N SER A 13 -1.09 1.48 -12.03
CA SER A 13 -1.82 0.49 -11.21
C SER A 13 -3.27 0.29 -11.66
N THR A 14 -3.51 -0.76 -12.44
CA THR A 14 -4.84 -1.14 -12.98
C THR A 14 -5.74 -1.89 -11.99
N ILE A 15 -5.21 -2.24 -10.80
CA ILE A 15 -5.85 -3.18 -9.85
C ILE A 15 -7.25 -2.71 -9.43
N PHE A 16 -7.43 -1.41 -9.28
CA PHE A 16 -8.66 -0.77 -8.81
C PHE A 16 -9.50 -0.11 -9.91
N ASN A 17 -9.14 -0.29 -11.19
CA ASN A 17 -9.76 0.42 -12.31
C ASN A 17 -11.03 -0.29 -12.87
N SER A 18 -11.32 -1.52 -12.44
CA SER A 18 -12.57 -2.22 -12.80
C SER A 18 -13.67 -1.90 -11.77
N LYS A 19 -14.78 -1.30 -12.22
CA LYS A 19 -15.98 -1.04 -11.39
C LYS A 19 -16.56 -2.33 -10.80
N ASP A 20 -16.38 -3.43 -11.51
CA ASP A 20 -16.81 -4.74 -11.05
C ASP A 20 -15.68 -5.36 -10.22
N ASN A 21 -16.03 -5.67 -8.97
CA ASN A 21 -15.28 -6.47 -8.02
C ASN A 21 -14.18 -5.86 -7.13
N ILE A 22 -14.17 -4.53 -6.96
CA ILE A 22 -13.19 -3.86 -6.08
C ILE A 22 -13.25 -4.33 -4.61
N PHE A 23 -14.44 -4.62 -4.09
CA PHE A 23 -14.62 -5.05 -2.70
C PHE A 23 -14.18 -6.49 -2.45
N GLU A 24 -14.43 -7.39 -3.41
CA GLU A 24 -13.91 -8.76 -3.32
C GLU A 24 -12.38 -8.75 -3.37
N LYS A 25 -11.78 -7.98 -4.30
CA LYS A 25 -10.32 -7.82 -4.37
C LYS A 25 -9.73 -7.32 -3.05
N ILE A 26 -10.29 -6.26 -2.47
CA ILE A 26 -9.83 -5.71 -1.18
C ILE A 26 -10.00 -6.71 -0.05
N THR A 27 -11.09 -7.48 -0.06
CA THR A 27 -11.34 -8.52 0.95
C THR A 27 -10.32 -9.66 0.81
N CYS A 28 -10.06 -10.15 -0.40
CA CYS A 28 -9.05 -11.17 -0.68
C CYS A 28 -7.64 -10.72 -0.31
N LEU A 29 -7.35 -9.42 -0.45
CA LEU A 29 -6.07 -8.85 -0.02
C LEU A 29 -5.95 -8.74 1.50
N GLY A 30 -7.01 -8.98 2.29
CA GLY A 30 -7.01 -8.76 3.74
C GLY A 30 -7.25 -7.29 4.15
N GLY A 31 -7.68 -6.45 3.21
CA GLY A 31 -7.92 -5.02 3.41
C GLY A 31 -9.23 -4.68 4.11
N LEU A 32 -10.16 -5.63 4.19
CA LEU A 32 -11.40 -5.52 4.96
C LEU A 32 -11.51 -6.64 6.00
N PRO A 33 -11.75 -6.31 7.28
CA PRO A 33 -12.06 -7.33 8.28
C PRO A 33 -13.31 -8.13 7.90
N GLN A 34 -13.30 -9.44 8.15
CA GLN A 34 -14.42 -10.34 7.80
C GLN A 34 -15.76 -9.89 8.41
N ILE A 35 -15.74 -9.35 9.64
CA ILE A 35 -16.91 -8.80 10.33
C ILE A 35 -17.57 -7.63 9.58
N VAL A 36 -16.82 -6.96 8.70
CA VAL A 36 -17.31 -5.88 7.83
C VAL A 36 -17.68 -6.43 6.45
N SER A 37 -16.89 -7.33 5.87
CA SER A 37 -17.18 -7.88 4.53
C SER A 37 -18.39 -8.81 4.50
N ASN A 38 -18.63 -9.55 5.58
CA ASN A 38 -19.70 -10.55 5.66
C ASN A 38 -21.07 -9.96 6.08
N ASP A 39 -21.11 -8.68 6.43
CA ASP A 39 -22.34 -7.97 6.82
C ASP A 39 -22.67 -6.90 5.76
N PRO A 40 -23.72 -7.09 4.95
CA PRO A 40 -24.10 -6.16 3.89
C PRO A 40 -24.41 -4.74 4.40
N VAL A 41 -24.95 -4.61 5.61
CA VAL A 41 -25.28 -3.31 6.21
C VAL A 41 -24.01 -2.57 6.60
N ARG A 42 -23.06 -3.26 7.23
CA ARG A 42 -21.74 -2.68 7.58
C ARG A 42 -20.94 -2.35 6.33
N LEU A 43 -20.90 -3.25 5.35
CA LEU A 43 -20.23 -3.03 4.08
C LEU A 43 -20.77 -1.78 3.38
N LYS A 44 -22.11 -1.63 3.32
CA LYS A 44 -22.76 -0.44 2.73
C LYS A 44 -22.34 0.86 3.40
N LYS A 45 -22.15 0.86 4.73
CA LYS A 45 -21.71 2.05 5.49
C LYS A 45 -20.28 2.47 5.15
N VAL A 46 -19.36 1.53 4.94
CA VAL A 46 -17.95 1.83 4.65
C VAL A 46 -17.66 1.98 3.15
N ARG A 47 -18.57 1.48 2.29
CA ARG A 47 -18.44 1.44 0.82
C ARG A 47 -17.98 2.77 0.23
N ASN A 48 -18.69 3.84 0.54
CA ASN A 48 -18.43 5.16 -0.03
C ASN A 48 -17.09 5.73 0.44
N LYS A 49 -16.69 5.44 1.68
CA LYS A 49 -15.39 5.88 2.21
C LYS A 49 -14.25 5.18 1.48
N ILE A 50 -14.34 3.86 1.33
CA ILE A 50 -13.33 3.05 0.62
C ILE A 50 -13.20 3.50 -0.84
N ILE A 51 -14.32 3.71 -1.54
CA ILE A 51 -14.29 4.19 -2.94
C ILE A 51 -13.62 5.56 -3.04
N ARG A 52 -13.89 6.47 -2.10
CA ARG A 52 -13.26 7.80 -2.09
C ARG A 52 -11.75 7.70 -1.84
N ASP A 53 -11.34 6.92 -0.85
CA ASP A 53 -9.92 6.74 -0.51
C ASP A 53 -9.15 6.12 -1.69
N LEU A 54 -9.73 5.12 -2.37
CA LEU A 54 -9.16 4.53 -3.58
C LEU A 54 -9.17 5.51 -4.75
N GLY A 55 -10.21 6.32 -4.88
CA GLY A 55 -10.30 7.37 -5.90
C GLY A 55 -9.12 8.34 -5.81
N VAL A 56 -8.71 8.73 -4.59
CA VAL A 56 -7.52 9.57 -4.38
C VAL A 56 -6.25 8.87 -4.84
N LEU A 57 -6.07 7.58 -4.53
CA LEU A 57 -4.90 6.81 -4.96
C LEU A 57 -4.84 6.63 -6.49
N ILE A 58 -5.96 6.25 -7.11
CA ILE A 58 -6.05 5.94 -8.54
C ILE A 58 -5.74 7.18 -9.38
N HIS A 59 -6.22 8.34 -8.94
CA HIS A 59 -6.05 9.60 -9.67
C HIS A 59 -4.84 10.41 -9.15
N TYR A 60 -4.01 9.83 -8.28
CA TYR A 60 -2.81 10.50 -7.81
C TYR A 60 -1.82 10.65 -8.97
N ALA A 61 -1.58 11.90 -9.38
CA ALA A 61 -0.60 12.26 -10.37
C ALA A 61 0.06 13.59 -9.99
N ARG A 62 1.37 13.69 -10.23
CA ARG A 62 2.11 14.96 -10.20
C ARG A 62 2.98 15.08 -11.44
N MET A 63 3.21 16.33 -11.83
CA MET A 63 4.10 16.68 -12.96
C MET A 63 5.57 16.40 -12.63
N SER A 64 5.97 16.51 -11.36
CA SER A 64 7.29 16.16 -10.89
C SER A 64 7.26 15.65 -9.45
N TYR A 65 8.28 14.87 -9.09
CA TYR A 65 8.46 14.33 -7.75
C TYR A 65 9.84 14.74 -7.22
N PRO A 66 9.93 15.84 -6.45
CA PRO A 66 11.20 16.28 -5.89
C PRO A 66 11.74 15.25 -4.90
N LYS A 67 13.06 15.11 -4.85
CA LYS A 67 13.73 14.28 -3.84
C LYS A 67 13.59 14.89 -2.45
N VAL A 68 13.42 14.04 -1.45
CA VAL A 68 13.43 14.45 -0.04
C VAL A 68 14.86 14.52 0.50
N ASN A 69 15.07 15.34 1.53
CA ASN A 69 16.38 15.53 2.18
C ASN A 69 16.53 14.73 3.49
N CYS A 70 15.77 13.65 3.64
CA CYS A 70 15.85 12.69 4.74
C CYS A 70 16.10 11.27 4.21
N GLU A 71 16.57 10.38 5.09
CA GLU A 71 16.70 8.96 4.72
C GLU A 71 15.34 8.34 4.44
N ILE A 72 15.29 7.40 3.48
CA ILE A 72 14.09 6.60 3.21
C ILE A 72 14.32 5.16 3.64
N TYR A 73 13.39 4.64 4.44
CA TYR A 73 13.31 3.24 4.83
C TYR A 73 12.09 2.65 4.11
N ALA A 74 12.32 1.84 3.08
CA ALA A 74 11.26 1.13 2.36
C ALA A 74 11.04 -0.25 2.98
N LEU A 75 9.86 -0.47 3.56
CA LEU A 75 9.46 -1.74 4.14
C LEU A 75 8.52 -2.46 3.17
N SER A 76 8.83 -3.70 2.82
CA SER A 76 8.04 -4.54 1.92
C SER A 76 7.88 -5.95 2.48
N ALA A 77 7.00 -6.76 1.91
CA ALA A 77 6.86 -8.17 2.27
C ALA A 77 7.00 -9.10 1.06
N LYS A 78 7.41 -10.34 1.31
CA LYS A 78 7.68 -11.35 0.27
C LYS A 78 6.45 -11.66 -0.59
N ASP A 79 5.28 -11.73 0.03
CA ASP A 79 4.03 -12.12 -0.63
C ASP A 79 3.13 -10.90 -0.90
N ASP A 80 3.70 -9.68 -0.90
CA ASP A 80 2.96 -8.46 -1.24
C ASP A 80 2.72 -8.35 -2.75
N LEU A 81 1.48 -8.66 -3.16
CA LEU A 81 1.02 -8.57 -4.55
C LEU A 81 0.82 -7.14 -5.05
N LEU A 82 0.79 -6.15 -4.15
CA LEU A 82 0.56 -4.74 -4.47
C LEU A 82 1.82 -3.89 -4.46
N ALA A 83 2.88 -4.32 -3.82
CA ALA A 83 4.13 -3.56 -3.71
C ALA A 83 5.32 -4.53 -3.59
N SER A 84 5.73 -5.09 -4.73
CA SER A 84 6.81 -6.06 -4.75
C SER A 84 8.12 -5.45 -4.26
N GLU A 85 9.00 -6.30 -3.74
CA GLU A 85 10.32 -5.90 -3.25
C GLU A 85 11.13 -5.08 -4.30
N ASN A 86 11.04 -5.48 -5.57
CA ASN A 86 11.73 -4.80 -6.67
C ASN A 86 11.16 -3.41 -6.95
N GLU A 87 9.84 -3.27 -6.90
CA GLU A 87 9.18 -1.96 -7.05
C GLU A 87 9.50 -1.04 -5.87
N MET A 88 9.53 -1.60 -4.65
CA MET A 88 9.85 -0.85 -3.44
C MET A 88 11.30 -0.37 -3.42
N LYS A 89 12.23 -1.05 -4.11
CA LYS A 89 13.61 -0.59 -4.27
C LYS A 89 13.71 0.77 -4.98
N LEU A 90 12.78 1.08 -5.89
CA LEU A 90 12.81 2.31 -6.68
C LEU A 90 12.58 3.58 -5.84
N TRP A 91 12.14 3.46 -4.59
CA TRP A 91 12.13 4.56 -3.63
C TRP A 91 13.52 5.19 -3.40
N CYS A 92 14.61 4.48 -3.71
CA CYS A 92 15.96 5.06 -3.66
C CYS A 92 16.13 6.29 -4.57
N ASN A 93 15.34 6.40 -5.63
CA ASN A 93 15.39 7.52 -6.56
C ASN A 93 14.81 8.82 -5.97
N TYR A 94 14.16 8.77 -4.80
CA TYR A 94 13.38 9.86 -4.23
C TYR A 94 14.04 10.52 -3.01
N THR A 95 15.30 10.22 -2.70
CA THR A 95 16.05 10.86 -1.60
C THR A 95 17.41 11.37 -2.05
N ASN A 96 17.88 12.45 -1.40
CA ASN A 96 19.25 12.96 -1.49
C ASN A 96 20.15 12.43 -0.35
N LYS A 97 19.63 11.55 0.50
CA LYS A 97 20.32 10.94 1.66
C LYS A 97 20.40 9.42 1.48
N GLY A 98 20.49 8.67 2.59
CA GLY A 98 20.51 7.22 2.58
C GLY A 98 19.18 6.58 2.19
N PHE A 99 19.27 5.39 1.60
CA PHE A 99 18.13 4.52 1.34
C PHE A 99 18.39 3.15 1.98
N ARG A 100 17.41 2.63 2.71
CA ARG A 100 17.43 1.26 3.23
C ARG A 100 16.14 0.56 2.86
N LYS A 101 16.24 -0.71 2.49
CA LYS A 101 15.10 -1.58 2.23
C LYS A 101 15.09 -2.69 3.27
N ILE A 102 13.93 -2.94 3.87
CA ILE A 102 13.70 -4.06 4.78
C ILE A 102 12.60 -4.94 4.20
N LEU A 103 12.89 -6.24 4.10
CA LEU A 103 11.94 -7.25 3.63
C LEU A 103 11.44 -8.07 4.82
N PHE A 104 10.12 -8.18 4.93
CA PHE A 104 9.44 -9.02 5.91
C PHE A 104 8.85 -10.27 5.24
N ASP A 105 8.64 -11.31 6.04
CA ASP A 105 7.74 -12.41 5.67
C ASP A 105 6.28 -11.95 5.81
N GLY A 106 5.41 -12.45 4.93
CA GLY A 106 3.97 -12.16 4.95
C GLY A 106 3.46 -11.45 3.70
N ASP A 107 2.18 -11.07 3.76
CA ASP A 107 1.44 -10.41 2.68
C ASP A 107 1.49 -8.87 2.78
N HIS A 108 0.65 -8.18 2.01
CA HIS A 108 0.52 -6.72 2.04
C HIS A 108 0.26 -6.12 3.43
N PHE A 109 -0.33 -6.90 4.36
CA PHE A 109 -0.65 -6.51 5.72
C PHE A 109 0.30 -7.12 6.78
N TYR A 110 1.50 -7.56 6.38
CA TYR A 110 2.55 -8.12 7.24
C TYR A 110 2.75 -7.37 8.57
N PHE A 111 2.63 -6.03 8.56
CA PHE A 111 2.84 -5.18 9.73
C PHE A 111 1.84 -5.46 10.88
N ARG A 112 0.71 -6.11 10.60
CA ARG A 112 -0.25 -6.53 11.65
C ARG A 112 0.38 -7.58 12.56
N ASP A 113 1.00 -8.60 11.97
CA ASP A 113 1.65 -9.70 12.70
C ASP A 113 3.08 -9.33 13.11
N LYS A 114 3.74 -8.45 12.35
CA LYS A 114 5.12 -7.99 12.55
C LYS A 114 5.23 -6.65 13.25
N SER A 115 4.16 -6.18 13.90
CA SER A 115 4.08 -4.84 14.50
C SER A 115 5.25 -4.49 15.42
N LYS A 116 5.69 -5.42 16.27
CA LYS A 116 6.85 -5.24 17.17
C LYS A 116 8.18 -5.12 16.41
N GLU A 117 8.36 -5.89 15.36
CA GLU A 117 9.57 -5.86 14.53
C GLU A 117 9.63 -4.55 13.73
N VAL A 118 8.51 -4.15 13.14
CA VAL A 118 8.36 -2.86 12.44
C VAL A 118 8.64 -1.69 13.38
N ALA A 119 8.10 -1.70 14.60
CA ALA A 119 8.29 -0.62 15.57
C ALA A 119 9.78 -0.42 15.96
N LYS A 120 10.58 -1.49 16.01
CA LYS A 120 12.02 -1.41 16.31
C LYS A 120 12.83 -0.66 15.25
N LEU A 121 12.28 -0.44 14.06
CA LEU A 121 12.94 0.31 12.99
C LEU A 121 12.71 1.82 13.10
N ILE A 122 11.79 2.25 13.95
CA ILE A 122 11.35 3.65 14.10
C ILE A 122 11.89 4.27 15.41
N LEU A 123 12.42 3.44 16.31
CA LEU A 123 13.04 3.82 17.59
C LEU A 123 14.55 4.00 17.44
#